data_AF-A0A3A4V8X7-F1
#
_entry.id   AF-A0A3A4V8X7-F1
#
_cell.length_a   1.000
_cell.length_b   1.000
_cell.length_c   1.000
_cell.angle_alpha   90.00
_cell.angle_beta   90.00
_cell.angle_gamma   90.00
#
_symmetry.space_group_name_H-M   'P 1'
#
loop_
_entity.id
_entity.type
_entity.pdbx_description
1 polymer ?
#
loop_
_entity_poly.entity_id
_entity_poly.type
_entity_poly.pdbx_seq_one_letter_code
_entity_poly.pdbx_strand_id
1 'polypeptide(L)'
;MEVFLLIFLLRLIVPLFILPFPLLGGLLALLLDYFDFTILSYFNSESNQYQLIDKVLDFYYLTLEAYVVLRWKNKLIRGLALGFYVYRIFGILLFELLQQGFLLVIFPNLFEILFLYYLIFLDVFKKEYFKSVKDKVIFSLPLFILFIYKLYQEYSLHIFTQEKWLGVEFIRKLLKQFFN
;
A
#
# COMPACT_ATOMS: atom_id res chain seq x y z
N MET A 1 8.14 -15.46 19.10
CA MET A 1 9.38 -15.26 18.32
C MET A 1 9.29 -15.88 16.92
N GLU A 2 8.74 -17.09 16.78
CA GLU A 2 8.60 -17.76 15.48
C GLU A 2 7.65 -17.06 14.50
N VAL A 3 6.48 -16.61 14.96
CA VAL A 3 5.48 -15.90 14.13
C VAL A 3 6.03 -14.59 13.55
N PHE A 4 6.81 -13.85 14.35
CA PHE A 4 7.48 -12.63 13.92
C PHE A 4 8.44 -12.88 12.75
N LEU A 5 9.31 -13.90 12.88
CA LEU A 5 10.29 -14.22 11.86
C LEU A 5 9.60 -14.66 10.56
N LEU A 6 8.51 -15.41 10.68
CA LEU A 6 7.70 -15.82 9.54
C LEU A 6 7.12 -14.62 8.79
N ILE A 7 6.46 -13.69 9.50
CA ILE A 7 5.88 -12.48 8.88
C ILE A 7 6.97 -11.63 8.24
N PHE A 8 8.09 -11.42 8.93
CA PHE A 8 9.24 -10.69 8.39
C PHE A 8 9.74 -11.32 7.08
N LEU A 9 9.96 -12.64 7.05
CA LEU A 9 10.41 -13.35 5.85
C LEU A 9 9.38 -13.27 4.72
N LEU A 10 8.09 -13.38 5.03
CA LEU A 10 7.03 -13.22 4.05
C LEU A 10 7.04 -11.81 3.44
N ARG A 11 7.18 -10.76 4.27
CA ARG A 11 7.25 -9.37 3.80
C ARG A 11 8.56 -9.04 3.09
N LEU A 12 9.61 -9.83 3.26
CA LEU A 12 10.84 -9.71 2.49
C LEU A 12 10.71 -10.38 1.10
N ILE A 13 10.16 -11.60 1.08
CA ILE A 13 10.14 -12.48 -0.10
C ILE A 13 8.99 -12.12 -1.05
N VAL A 14 7.79 -11.87 -0.52
CA VAL A 14 6.61 -11.70 -1.38
C VAL A 14 6.68 -10.47 -2.28
N PRO A 15 7.18 -9.30 -1.81
CA PRO A 15 7.43 -8.17 -2.70
C PRO A 15 8.35 -8.46 -3.88
N LEU A 16 9.25 -9.46 -3.81
CA LEU A 16 10.11 -9.81 -4.96
C LEU A 16 9.29 -10.27 -6.17
N PHE A 17 8.09 -10.81 -5.97
CA PHE A 17 7.19 -11.20 -7.06
C PHE A 17 6.66 -10.01 -7.86
N ILE A 18 6.79 -8.77 -7.37
CA ILE A 18 6.45 -7.55 -8.13
C ILE A 18 7.32 -7.43 -9.39
N LEU A 19 8.57 -7.89 -9.34
CA LEU A 19 9.49 -7.76 -10.47
C LEU A 19 9.05 -8.62 -11.69
N PRO A 20 8.77 -9.93 -11.54
CA PRO A 20 8.26 -10.75 -12.63
C PRO A 20 6.75 -10.59 -12.86
N PHE A 21 5.97 -10.39 -11.80
CA PHE A 21 4.50 -10.33 -11.84
C PHE A 21 3.98 -9.09 -11.08
N PRO A 22 4.11 -7.88 -11.66
CA PRO A 22 3.80 -6.63 -10.97
C PRO A 22 2.45 -6.57 -10.29
N LEU A 23 1.40 -7.04 -10.97
CA LEU A 23 0.04 -6.98 -10.45
C LEU A 23 -0.18 -7.96 -9.29
N LEU A 24 0.19 -9.23 -9.50
CA LEU A 24 0.00 -10.26 -8.47
C LEU A 24 0.92 -10.03 -7.27
N GLY A 25 2.18 -9.68 -7.50
CA GLY A 25 3.13 -9.36 -6.44
C GLY A 25 2.70 -8.16 -5.61
N GLY A 26 2.24 -7.09 -6.27
CA GLY A 26 1.71 -5.91 -5.58
C GLY A 26 0.47 -6.23 -4.73
N LEU A 27 -0.50 -6.93 -5.30
CA LEU A 27 -1.70 -7.34 -4.56
C LEU A 27 -1.37 -8.22 -3.34
N LEU A 28 -0.49 -9.20 -3.50
CA LEU A 28 -0.10 -10.10 -2.40
C LEU A 28 0.64 -9.35 -1.29
N ALA A 29 1.52 -8.41 -1.64
CA ALA A 29 2.24 -7.60 -0.67
C ALA A 29 1.32 -6.63 0.08
N LEU A 30 0.38 -5.96 -0.60
CA LEU A 30 -0.65 -5.13 0.03
C LEU A 30 -1.50 -5.94 1.01
N LEU A 31 -1.89 -7.16 0.64
CA LEU A 31 -2.65 -8.04 1.53
C LEU A 31 -1.83 -8.44 2.76
N LEU A 32 -0.56 -8.78 2.58
CA LEU A 32 0.32 -9.13 3.71
C LEU A 32 0.50 -7.98 4.69
N ASP A 33 0.71 -6.77 4.19
CA ASP A 33 0.76 -5.54 4.98
C ASP A 33 -0.54 -5.35 5.79
N TYR A 34 -1.69 -5.52 5.14
CA TYR A 34 -2.96 -5.39 5.83
C TYR A 34 -3.17 -6.43 6.95
N PHE A 35 -2.71 -7.68 6.74
CA PHE A 35 -2.90 -8.76 7.71
C PHE A 35 -1.89 -8.74 8.86
N ASP A 36 -0.68 -8.23 8.65
CA ASP A 36 0.38 -8.33 9.65
C ASP A 36 0.05 -7.61 10.96
N PHE A 37 -0.56 -6.43 10.88
CA PHE A 37 -0.95 -5.60 12.02
C PHE A 37 -1.96 -6.37 12.87
N THR A 38 -2.97 -6.95 12.20
CA THR A 38 -4.00 -7.73 12.89
C THR A 38 -3.43 -8.98 13.56
N ILE A 39 -2.48 -9.66 12.91
CA ILE A 39 -1.85 -10.87 13.45
C ILE A 39 -0.95 -10.51 14.65
N LEU A 40 -0.13 -9.47 14.54
CA LEU A 40 0.81 -9.08 15.59
C LEU A 40 0.12 -8.50 16.82
N SER A 41 -0.94 -7.72 16.64
CA SER A 41 -1.80 -7.26 17.74
C SER A 41 -2.53 -8.42 18.42
N TYR A 42 -2.88 -9.49 17.70
CA TYR A 42 -3.48 -10.69 18.31
C TYR A 42 -2.49 -11.45 19.21
N PHE A 43 -1.23 -11.56 18.79
CA PHE A 43 -0.19 -12.27 19.54
C PHE A 43 0.57 -11.40 20.55
N ASN A 44 0.13 -10.17 20.85
CA ASN A 44 0.77 -9.21 21.76
C ASN A 44 2.30 -9.09 21.55
N SER A 45 2.74 -9.22 20.29
CA SER A 45 4.17 -9.27 19.94
C SER A 45 4.68 -7.94 19.38
N GLU A 46 3.95 -6.85 19.64
CA GLU A 46 4.35 -5.51 19.24
C GLU A 46 5.60 -5.09 20.02
N SER A 47 6.70 -4.90 19.29
CA SER A 47 7.96 -4.41 19.85
C SER A 47 8.39 -3.15 19.10
N ASN A 48 9.03 -2.21 19.80
CA ASN A 48 9.60 -1.02 19.16
C ASN A 48 10.56 -1.36 18.00
N GLN A 49 11.23 -2.52 18.08
CA GLN A 49 12.09 -3.00 17.00
C GLN A 49 11.29 -3.38 15.74
N TYR A 50 10.12 -3.99 15.90
CA TYR A 50 9.24 -4.29 14.76
C TYR A 50 8.78 -3.01 14.06
N GLN A 51 8.43 -1.97 14.80
CA GLN A 51 7.93 -0.72 14.23
C GLN A 51 8.96 -0.01 13.33
N LEU A 52 10.25 -0.14 13.62
CA LEU A 52 11.31 0.35 12.73
C LEU A 52 11.50 -0.55 11.50
N ILE A 53 11.45 -1.87 11.70
CA ILE A 53 11.59 -2.85 10.61
C ILE A 53 10.43 -2.75 9.62
N ASP A 54 9.21 -2.62 10.13
CA ASP A 54 7.95 -2.43 9.41
C ASP A 54 8.06 -1.26 8.41
N LYS A 55 8.45 -0.07 8.88
CA LYS A 55 8.68 1.10 8.02
C LYS A 55 9.70 0.86 6.89
N VAL A 56 10.77 0.12 7.19
CA VAL A 56 11.80 -0.21 6.18
C VAL A 56 11.24 -1.18 5.15
N LEU A 57 10.43 -2.16 5.58
CA LEU A 57 9.76 -3.10 4.69
C LEU A 57 8.73 -2.42 3.79
N ASP A 58 7.96 -1.46 4.31
CA ASP A 58 7.02 -0.65 3.53
C ASP A 58 7.74 0.13 2.44
N PHE A 59 8.84 0.79 2.81
CA PHE A 59 9.66 1.54 1.86
C PHE A 59 10.30 0.63 0.81
N TYR A 60 10.80 -0.54 1.22
CA TYR A 60 11.37 -1.55 0.32
C TYR A 60 10.36 -2.00 -0.73
N TYR A 61 9.15 -2.37 -0.29
CA TYR A 61 8.06 -2.78 -1.18
C TYR A 61 7.70 -1.68 -2.20
N LEU A 62 7.44 -0.45 -1.73
CA LEU A 62 7.10 0.68 -2.61
C LEU A 62 8.23 1.00 -3.60
N THR A 63 9.49 0.78 -3.20
CA THR A 63 10.65 0.99 -4.07
C THR A 63 10.71 -0.02 -5.21
N LEU A 64 10.31 -1.28 -4.96
CA LEU A 64 10.21 -2.29 -6.02
C LEU A 64 9.12 -1.94 -7.04
N GLU A 65 7.96 -1.47 -6.57
CA GLU A 65 6.92 -0.95 -7.46
C GLU A 65 7.41 0.25 -8.28
N ALA A 66 8.10 1.19 -7.66
CA ALA A 66 8.67 2.37 -8.33
C ALA A 66 9.70 1.96 -9.40
N TYR A 67 10.50 0.94 -9.13
CA TYR A 67 11.41 0.37 -10.12
C TYR A 67 10.66 -0.24 -11.31
N VAL A 68 9.54 -0.91 -11.10
CA VAL A 68 8.68 -1.40 -12.19
C VAL A 68 8.08 -0.25 -12.99
N VAL A 69 7.65 0.83 -12.33
CA VAL A 69 7.08 2.04 -12.95
C VAL A 69 8.04 2.66 -13.97
N LEU A 70 9.36 2.60 -13.73
CA LEU A 70 10.37 3.11 -14.69
C LEU A 70 10.23 2.46 -16.08
N ARG A 71 9.79 1.20 -16.13
CA ARG A 71 9.59 0.41 -17.35
C ARG A 71 8.27 0.73 -18.07
N TRP A 72 7.37 1.51 -17.47
CA TRP A 72 6.10 1.87 -18.10
C TRP A 72 6.31 2.75 -19.34
N LYS A 73 5.62 2.38 -20.43
CA LYS A 73 5.74 3.09 -21.71
C LYS A 73 5.01 4.43 -21.73
N ASN A 74 3.92 4.56 -20.96
CA ASN A 74 3.16 5.81 -20.86
C ASN A 74 3.90 6.82 -19.97
N LYS A 75 4.59 7.77 -20.60
CA LYS A 75 5.41 8.78 -19.91
C LYS A 75 4.63 9.64 -18.91
N LEU A 76 3.35 9.94 -19.20
CA LEU A 76 2.52 10.75 -18.32
C LEU A 76 2.22 10.01 -17.02
N ILE A 77 1.71 8.77 -17.13
CA ILE A 77 1.37 7.96 -15.96
C ILE A 77 2.63 7.58 -15.17
N ARG A 78 3.73 7.28 -15.87
CA ARG A 78 5.03 7.06 -15.24
C ARG A 78 5.48 8.27 -14.42
N GLY A 79 5.40 9.48 -14.99
CA GLY A 79 5.77 10.72 -14.29
C GLY A 79 4.89 10.97 -13.06
N LEU A 80 3.57 10.77 -13.19
CA LEU A 80 2.63 10.90 -12.07
C LEU A 80 2.93 9.89 -10.95
N ALA A 81 3.15 8.62 -11.31
CA ALA A 81 3.46 7.58 -10.34
C ALA A 81 4.78 7.85 -9.60
N LEU A 82 5.85 8.19 -10.31
CA LEU A 82 7.11 8.57 -9.66
C LEU A 82 6.97 9.84 -8.81
N GLY A 83 6.14 10.80 -9.24
CA GLY A 83 5.79 11.98 -8.45
C GLY A 83 5.10 11.62 -7.14
N PHE A 84 4.11 10.72 -7.18
CA PHE A 84 3.45 10.24 -5.96
C PHE A 84 4.36 9.40 -5.06
N TYR A 85 5.28 8.63 -5.65
CA TYR A 85 6.28 7.90 -4.88
C TYR A 85 7.18 8.87 -4.09
N VAL A 86 7.73 9.90 -4.76
CA VAL A 86 8.54 10.94 -4.10
C VAL A 86 7.71 11.69 -3.05
N TYR A 87 6.44 12.02 -3.36
CA TYR A 87 5.52 12.64 -2.42
C TYR A 87 5.33 11.79 -1.15
N ARG A 88 5.16 10.47 -1.29
CA ARG A 88 5.03 9.56 -0.16
C ARG A 88 6.33 9.46 0.66
N ILE A 89 7.49 9.38 0.02
CA ILE A 89 8.78 9.37 0.72
C ILE A 89 8.96 10.64 1.53
N PHE A 90 8.65 11.79 0.93
CA PHE A 90 8.74 13.08 1.62
C PHE A 90 7.85 13.11 2.86
N GLY A 91 6.61 12.59 2.76
CA GLY A 91 5.72 12.43 3.90
C GLY A 91 6.27 11.55 5.02
N ILE A 92 6.87 10.41 4.66
CA ILE A 92 7.50 9.49 5.62
C ILE A 92 8.68 10.19 6.33
N LEU A 93 9.54 10.88 5.59
CA LEU A 93 10.68 11.60 6.18
C LEU A 93 10.24 12.73 7.12
N LEU A 94 9.21 13.49 6.74
CA LEU A 94 8.64 14.52 7.62
C LEU A 94 8.01 13.92 8.87
N PHE A 95 7.33 12.79 8.74
CA PHE A 95 6.79 12.05 9.88
C PHE A 95 7.89 11.60 10.83
N GLU A 96 9.02 11.08 10.34
CA GLU A 96 10.15 10.70 11.21
C GLU A 96 10.76 11.88 11.96
N LEU A 97 10.85 13.05 11.32
CA LEU A 97 11.43 14.25 11.93
C LEU A 97 10.52 14.90 12.96
N LEU A 98 9.22 14.93 12.70
CA LEU A 98 8.25 15.67 13.51
C LEU A 98 7.44 14.77 14.46
N GLN A 99 7.41 13.46 14.20
CA GLN A 99 6.66 12.45 14.95
C GLN A 99 5.15 12.77 15.06
N GLN A 100 4.59 13.42 14.03
CA GLN A 100 3.18 13.83 13.99
C GLN A 100 2.38 12.96 13.03
N GLY A 101 1.50 12.10 13.55
CA GLY A 101 0.69 11.17 12.75
C GLY A 101 -0.19 11.81 11.68
N PHE A 102 -0.62 13.06 11.87
CA PHE A 102 -1.38 13.82 10.86
C PHE A 102 -0.63 14.01 9.53
N LEU A 103 0.70 14.00 9.55
CA LEU A 103 1.50 14.11 8.32
C LEU A 103 1.22 12.94 7.38
N LEU A 104 0.99 11.73 7.89
CA LEU A 104 0.67 10.56 7.05
C LEU A 104 -0.71 10.69 6.38
N VAL A 105 -1.63 11.44 6.99
CA VAL A 105 -2.94 11.79 6.39
C VAL A 105 -2.80 12.81 5.27
N ILE A 106 -1.90 13.79 5.42
CA ILE A 106 -1.59 14.77 4.36
C ILE A 106 -0.86 14.09 3.21
N PHE A 107 0.03 13.14 3.53
CA PHE A 107 0.85 12.40 2.57
C PHE A 107 0.38 10.94 2.42
N PRO A 108 -0.87 10.68 2.00
CA PRO A 108 -1.39 9.33 1.89
C PRO A 108 -0.64 8.56 0.79
N ASN A 109 -0.67 7.23 0.85
CA ASN A 109 -0.07 6.39 -0.19
C ASN A 109 -0.94 6.36 -1.46
N LEU A 110 -0.92 7.45 -2.25
CA LEU A 110 -1.57 7.51 -3.56
C LEU A 110 -0.81 6.74 -4.64
N PHE A 111 0.49 6.52 -4.41
CA PHE A 111 1.37 5.83 -5.33
C PHE A 111 0.94 4.37 -5.54
N GLU A 112 0.78 3.61 -4.45
CA GLU A 112 0.36 2.21 -4.47
C GLU A 112 -1.00 2.04 -5.16
N ILE A 113 -1.94 2.97 -4.90
CA ILE A 113 -3.27 2.95 -5.55
C ILE A 113 -3.13 3.15 -7.05
N LEU A 114 -2.35 4.16 -7.47
CA LEU A 114 -2.13 4.39 -8.89
C LEU A 114 -1.40 3.20 -9.54
N PHE A 115 -0.44 2.60 -8.83
CA PHE A 115 0.31 1.44 -9.28
C PHE A 115 -0.60 0.26 -9.61
N LEU A 116 -1.36 -0.19 -8.62
CA LEU A 116 -2.29 -1.32 -8.78
C LEU A 116 -3.38 -1.00 -9.79
N TYR A 117 -3.99 0.18 -9.70
CA TYR A 117 -5.07 0.57 -10.61
C TYR A 117 -4.61 0.60 -12.07
N TYR A 118 -3.42 1.17 -12.34
CA TYR A 118 -2.91 1.21 -13.70
C TYR A 118 -2.60 -0.20 -14.25
N LEU A 119 -2.02 -1.08 -13.43
CA LEU A 119 -1.77 -2.47 -13.84
C LEU A 119 -3.07 -3.24 -14.11
N ILE A 120 -4.09 -3.08 -13.26
CA ILE A 120 -5.44 -3.65 -13.49
C ILE A 120 -6.02 -3.10 -14.78
N PHE A 121 -5.92 -1.78 -15.02
CA PHE A 121 -6.41 -1.17 -16.23
C PHE A 121 -5.72 -1.73 -17.48
N LEU A 122 -4.39 -1.91 -17.45
CA LEU A 122 -3.65 -2.55 -18.53
C LEU A 122 -4.11 -3.99 -18.77
N ASP A 123 -4.31 -4.76 -17.70
CA ASP A 123 -4.70 -6.17 -17.82
C ASP A 123 -6.13 -6.35 -18.33
N VAL A 124 -7.08 -5.56 -17.82
CA VAL A 124 -8.50 -5.63 -18.20
C VAL A 124 -8.73 -5.11 -19.62
N PHE A 125 -8.18 -3.94 -19.95
CA PHE A 125 -8.45 -3.31 -21.24
C PHE A 125 -7.46 -3.72 -22.33
N LYS A 126 -6.37 -4.43 -22.00
CA LYS A 126 -5.29 -4.82 -22.91
C LYS A 126 -4.79 -3.65 -23.77
N LYS A 127 -4.80 -2.43 -23.20
CA LYS A 127 -4.45 -1.17 -23.87
C LYS A 127 -3.21 -0.58 -23.23
N GLU A 128 -2.13 -0.42 -23.98
CA GLU A 128 -0.91 0.22 -23.47
C GLU A 128 -1.00 1.76 -23.38
N TYR A 129 -1.95 2.39 -24.09
CA TYR A 129 -2.05 3.85 -24.20
C TYR A 129 -3.50 4.36 -24.27
N PHE A 130 -3.71 5.61 -23.82
CA PHE A 130 -4.96 6.34 -24.01
C PHE A 130 -5.06 6.79 -25.46
N LYS A 131 -6.00 6.21 -26.23
CA LYS A 131 -6.22 6.57 -27.64
C LYS A 131 -7.22 7.71 -27.80
N SER A 132 -8.06 7.95 -26.79
CA SER A 132 -9.12 8.96 -26.81
C SER A 132 -9.19 9.76 -25.50
N VAL A 133 -9.78 10.97 -25.56
CA VAL A 133 -10.21 11.72 -24.37
C VAL A 133 -11.14 10.88 -23.49
N LYS A 134 -11.97 10.03 -24.10
CA LYS A 134 -12.83 9.09 -23.36
C LYS A 134 -12.00 8.10 -22.53
N ASP A 135 -10.90 7.57 -23.06
CA ASP A 135 -10.02 6.66 -22.30
C ASP A 135 -9.38 7.38 -21.09
N LYS A 136 -9.06 8.67 -21.23
CA LYS A 136 -8.52 9.48 -20.11
C LYS A 136 -9.56 9.65 -19.00
N VAL A 137 -10.81 9.95 -19.35
CA VAL A 137 -11.90 10.14 -18.37
C VAL A 137 -12.25 8.82 -17.67
N ILE A 138 -12.35 7.73 -18.43
CA ILE A 138 -12.60 6.38 -17.90
C ILE A 138 -11.49 5.98 -16.92
N PHE A 139 -10.24 6.37 -17.19
CA PHE A 139 -9.14 6.12 -16.27
C PHE A 139 -9.18 7.04 -15.04
N SER A 140 -9.37 8.34 -15.23
CA SER A 140 -9.19 9.33 -14.16
C SER A 140 -10.32 9.34 -13.12
N LEU A 141 -11.56 9.07 -13.53
CA LEU A 141 -12.71 9.18 -12.63
C LEU A 141 -12.69 8.12 -11.51
N PRO A 142 -12.48 6.82 -11.80
CA PRO A 142 -12.35 5.81 -10.75
C PRO A 142 -11.12 6.04 -9.87
N LEU A 143 -10.00 6.46 -10.46
CA LEU A 143 -8.78 6.78 -9.71
C LEU A 143 -9.04 7.90 -8.69
N PHE A 144 -9.77 8.94 -9.09
CA PHE A 144 -10.12 10.04 -8.19
C PHE A 144 -10.99 9.56 -7.02
N ILE A 145 -11.95 8.67 -7.27
CA ILE A 145 -12.78 8.06 -6.22
C ILE A 145 -11.91 7.23 -5.27
N LEU A 146 -10.98 6.44 -5.79
CA LEU A 146 -10.04 5.65 -4.99
C LEU A 146 -9.14 6.53 -4.11
N PHE A 147 -8.71 7.69 -4.61
CA PHE A 147 -7.93 8.64 -3.82
C PHE A 147 -8.73 9.25 -2.67
N ILE A 148 -9.99 9.62 -2.89
CA ILE A 148 -10.88 10.09 -1.82
C ILE A 148 -11.07 8.99 -0.77
N TYR A 149 -11.29 7.75 -1.20
CA TYR A 149 -11.42 6.62 -0.30
C TYR A 149 -10.16 6.41 0.55
N LYS A 150 -8.98 6.50 -0.05
CA LYS A 150 -7.70 6.38 0.69
C LYS A 150 -7.48 7.50 1.69
N LEU A 151 -7.84 8.73 1.35
CA LEU A 151 -7.79 9.85 2.29
C LEU A 151 -8.68 9.59 3.51
N TYR A 152 -9.89 9.08 3.29
CA TYR A 152 -10.79 8.69 4.38
C TYR A 152 -10.19 7.54 5.22
N GLN A 153 -9.56 6.55 4.58
CA GLN A 153 -8.87 5.46 5.26
C GLN A 153 -7.77 5.97 6.19
N GLU A 154 -6.85 6.79 5.66
CA GLU A 154 -5.70 7.34 6.38
C GLU A 154 -6.16 8.26 7.53
N TYR A 155 -7.18 9.10 7.28
CA TYR A 155 -7.82 9.92 8.30
C TYR A 155 -8.38 9.05 9.45
N SER A 156 -9.07 7.97 9.10
CA SER A 156 -9.67 7.07 10.09
C SER A 156 -8.60 6.36 10.94
N LEU A 157 -7.49 5.93 10.33
CA LEU A 157 -6.40 5.23 11.00
C LEU A 157 -5.61 6.13 11.96
N HIS A 158 -5.34 7.38 11.57
CA HIS A 158 -4.44 8.26 12.33
C HIS A 158 -5.15 9.26 13.26
N ILE A 159 -6.41 9.61 13.01
CA ILE A 159 -7.13 10.62 13.81
C ILE A 159 -8.26 9.99 14.63
N PHE A 160 -8.96 8.97 14.11
CA PHE A 160 -10.20 8.45 14.71
C PHE A 160 -10.03 7.28 15.67
N THR A 161 -8.79 6.80 15.91
CA THR A 161 -8.38 5.62 16.72
C THR A 161 -8.25 4.33 15.90
N GLN A 162 -7.12 3.61 16.04
CA GLN A 162 -6.76 2.39 15.30
C GLN A 162 -7.82 1.26 15.35
N GLU A 163 -8.68 1.22 16.36
CA GLU A 163 -9.63 0.12 16.58
C GLU A 163 -10.90 0.17 15.70
N LYS A 164 -11.22 1.30 15.04
CA LYS A 164 -12.51 1.48 14.35
C LYS A 164 -12.49 1.25 12.84
N TRP A 165 -11.53 0.51 12.32
CA TRP A 165 -11.59 0.05 10.93
C TRP A 165 -12.36 -1.27 10.84
N LEU A 166 -13.55 -1.24 10.21
CA LEU A 166 -14.48 -2.38 10.07
C LEU A 166 -13.81 -3.69 9.59
N GLY A 167 -12.80 -3.60 8.73
CA GLY A 167 -12.07 -4.78 8.24
C GLY A 167 -11.19 -5.45 9.31
N VAL A 168 -10.58 -4.65 10.20
CA VAL A 168 -9.77 -5.18 11.31
C VAL A 168 -10.65 -5.91 12.32
N GLU A 169 -11.83 -5.36 12.64
CA GLU A 169 -12.83 -6.04 13.49
C GLU A 169 -13.31 -7.36 12.88
N PHE A 170 -13.55 -7.40 11.56
CA PHE A 170 -13.99 -8.60 10.86
C PHE A 170 -12.95 -9.73 10.93
N ILE A 171 -11.67 -9.41 10.68
CA ILE A 171 -10.58 -10.39 10.78
C ILE A 171 -10.38 -10.85 12.22
N ARG A 172 -10.45 -9.93 13.20
CA ARG A 172 -10.36 -10.29 14.63
C ARG A 172 -11.46 -11.25 15.05
N LYS A 173 -12.68 -11.09 14.53
CA LYS A 173 -13.80 -12.03 14.73
C LYS A 173 -13.53 -13.39 14.10
N LEU A 174 -13.03 -13.42 12.85
CA LEU A 174 -12.66 -14.68 12.18
C LEU A 174 -11.57 -15.44 12.94
N LEU A 175 -10.48 -14.77 13.32
CA LEU A 175 -9.40 -15.41 14.08
C LEU A 175 -9.91 -15.99 15.41
N LYS A 176 -10.78 -15.26 16.12
CA LYS A 176 -11.44 -15.78 17.33
C LYS A 176 -12.33 -17.00 17.09
N GLN A 177 -12.83 -17.19 15.87
CA GLN A 177 -13.69 -18.32 15.53
C GLN A 177 -12.89 -19.56 15.10
N PHE A 178 -11.69 -19.38 14.54
CA PHE A 178 -10.82 -20.47 14.11
C PHE A 178 -9.85 -20.95 15.20
N PHE A 179 -9.53 -20.11 16.18
CA PHE A 179 -8.53 -20.37 17.24
C PHE A 179 -9.11 -20.46 18.67
N ASN A 180 -10.44 -20.50 18.85
CA ASN A 180 -11.13 -20.97 20.06
C ASN A 180 -11.84 -22.29 19.77
#